data_AF-A0A1Q8B2F1-F1
#
_entry.id   AF-A0A1Q8B2F1-F1
#
_cell.length_a   1.000
_cell.length_b   1.000
_cell.length_c   1.000
_cell.angle_alpha   90.00
_cell.angle_beta   90.00
_cell.angle_gamma   90.00
#
_symmetry.space_group_name_H-M   'P 1'
#
loop_
_entity.id
_entity.type
_entity.pdbx_description
1 polymer ?
#
loop_
_entity_poly.entity_id
_entity_poly.type
_entity_poly.pdbx_seq_one_letter_code
_entity_poly.pdbx_strand_id
1 'polypeptide(L)'
;MIIWAVELSLERFGTTMSLRRFVHLVALITTGLLTLPFLKVGAQQPRSVPIDFGKKDIAGVVASSKGPEAGVWVIAETTELPTKFVRIVVTDDQGRYLIPDLPRANYQIFVRGYGLLDSERQPAKPGRRLDLKAEVAPDARRAAQVYPAAWWLSTLTLPDDKEFHKKFTMDLKECFDCHQLGNKTTRELGTSASAGPISSLDAWDRRTRVGPSGPAMSNFFQAIGPQRAIFADWTDRIIKGEAPKQTPPRPRGVERNLVITEWDWGTPKDGRSDNAASDTRNARVNANGLVFGASEMTDTISILDPVQNKAAVLKAPSEAPPMVSAFNASPTPSPHFGSEVWKRSADPRSVAIDGKGRAWVAIRNRESQQQPAFCGPGPNKFGNFYPLKQSNRQLAVYDSKTREWQHIDTCFSADHNQIGEDNFIYFGIGSGIAWVDINTWDKTHNAEASQGWCPGIIDTNGNGKVDLGWTEPDEPIEPAKDHRIAFGAYSITVNPKDGSLWVSGIGRGDKRLVRIEKGANPPATCHTEFYEPPLNQEIEVYGSGGVDADGHGVIWQNWRASGHFSAFDRTVCKSTKDPRATGQSCPEGWTLYRMNDPTYTNSVFHANESYLTHMDLHDALGLGKDAPMYG
;
A
#
# COMPACT_ATOMS: atom_id res chain seq x y z
N MET A 1 -29.25 -56.52 15.97
CA MET A 1 -29.29 -57.81 15.23
C MET A 1 -27.84 -58.29 15.18
N ILE A 2 -27.35 -59.24 15.99
CA ILE A 2 -27.82 -60.64 16.18
C ILE A 2 -28.06 -61.28 14.79
N ILE A 3 -27.31 -62.27 14.29
CA ILE A 3 -27.25 -63.72 14.62
C ILE A 3 -26.00 -64.28 13.89
N TRP A 4 -25.18 -65.24 14.34
CA TRP A 4 -25.05 -66.05 15.59
C TRP A 4 -23.59 -66.59 15.71
N ALA A 5 -23.32 -67.50 16.65
CA ALA A 5 -22.16 -68.41 16.66
C ALA A 5 -22.60 -69.87 16.38
N VAL A 6 -21.66 -70.75 16.01
CA VAL A 6 -21.83 -72.22 16.07
C VAL A 6 -20.58 -72.83 16.68
N GLU A 7 -20.79 -73.66 17.70
CA GLU A 7 -19.80 -74.44 18.44
C GLU A 7 -20.04 -75.95 18.19
N LEU A 8 -19.27 -76.83 18.85
CA LEU A 8 -19.25 -78.33 18.73
C LEU A 8 -18.38 -78.87 17.57
N SER A 9 -17.65 -79.98 17.71
CA SER A 9 -17.39 -80.86 18.88
C SER A 9 -15.98 -81.47 18.81
N LEU A 10 -15.41 -81.85 19.96
CA LEU A 10 -14.26 -82.74 20.03
C LEU A 10 -14.68 -84.20 19.77
N GLU A 11 -13.79 -84.98 19.14
CA GLU A 11 -13.63 -86.40 19.41
C GLU A 11 -12.15 -86.75 19.65
N ARG A 12 -11.91 -87.75 20.50
CA ARG A 12 -10.59 -88.24 20.86
C ARG A 12 -10.36 -89.62 20.23
N PHE A 13 -9.19 -89.83 19.64
CA PHE A 13 -8.52 -91.13 19.70
C PHE A 13 -7.07 -90.94 20.11
N GLY A 14 -6.62 -91.71 21.09
CA GLY A 14 -5.28 -91.62 21.65
C GLY A 14 -4.44 -92.85 21.32
N THR A 15 -3.13 -92.66 21.32
CA THR A 15 -2.15 -93.75 21.49
C THR A 15 -0.97 -93.22 22.30
N THR A 16 -0.57 -93.99 23.30
CA THR A 16 0.44 -93.62 24.29
C THR A 16 1.84 -94.01 23.80
N MET A 17 2.79 -93.06 23.77
CA MET A 17 4.21 -93.36 23.57
C MET A 17 5.12 -92.67 24.60
N SER A 18 5.64 -93.50 25.51
CA SER A 18 6.90 -93.41 26.25
C SER A 18 7.50 -92.02 26.59
N LEU A 19 7.49 -91.69 27.89
CA LEU A 19 8.02 -90.47 28.52
C LEU A 19 9.57 -90.31 28.47
N ARG A 20 10.28 -91.03 27.60
CA ARG A 20 11.77 -91.03 27.53
C ARG A 20 12.39 -90.52 26.21
N ARG A 21 11.60 -89.96 25.29
CA ARG A 21 12.11 -89.28 24.08
C ARG A 21 11.64 -87.83 23.86
N PHE A 22 10.88 -87.26 24.80
CA PHE A 22 10.37 -85.88 24.70
C PHE A 22 11.37 -84.80 25.21
N VAL A 23 12.37 -85.19 26.01
CA VAL A 23 13.27 -84.25 26.72
C VAL A 23 14.39 -83.66 25.84
N HIS A 24 14.68 -84.25 24.67
CA HIS A 24 15.74 -83.77 23.77
C HIS A 24 15.25 -83.06 22.49
N LEU A 25 13.94 -82.87 22.32
CA LEU A 25 13.38 -82.11 21.18
C LEU A 25 12.82 -80.72 21.57
N VAL A 26 12.61 -80.46 22.87
CA VAL A 26 12.12 -79.17 23.39
C VAL A 26 13.27 -78.19 23.70
N ALA A 27 14.53 -78.66 23.73
CA ALA A 27 15.72 -77.85 24.02
C ALA A 27 16.41 -77.23 22.78
N LEU A 28 15.77 -77.28 21.60
CA LEU A 28 16.35 -76.80 20.32
C LEU A 28 15.42 -75.88 19.51
N ILE A 29 14.33 -75.39 20.10
CA ILE A 29 13.43 -74.39 19.47
C ILE A 29 13.41 -73.06 20.25
N THR A 30 13.97 -73.00 21.46
CA THR A 30 14.11 -71.77 22.27
C THR A 30 15.47 -71.08 22.16
N THR A 31 16.36 -71.56 21.28
CA THR A 31 17.73 -71.00 21.09
C THR A 31 18.07 -70.74 19.63
N GLY A 32 17.06 -70.47 18.79
CA GLY A 32 17.19 -70.30 17.34
C GLY A 32 16.41 -69.12 16.73
N LEU A 33 16.02 -68.13 17.54
CA LEU A 33 15.13 -67.03 17.11
C LEU A 33 15.48 -65.66 17.73
N LEU A 34 16.76 -65.44 18.05
CA LEU A 34 17.27 -64.19 18.65
C LEU A 34 18.50 -63.60 17.93
N THR A 35 18.68 -63.93 16.65
CA THR A 35 19.66 -63.28 15.75
C THR A 35 19.05 -62.90 14.40
N LEU A 36 17.81 -62.40 14.41
CA LEU A 36 17.45 -61.41 13.40
C LEU A 36 18.41 -60.23 13.60
N PRO A 37 19.19 -59.82 12.58
CA PRO A 37 19.80 -58.51 12.67
C PRO A 37 18.65 -57.51 12.79
N PHE A 38 18.67 -56.70 13.84
CA PHE A 38 18.03 -55.41 13.78
C PHE A 38 18.75 -54.63 12.68
N LEU A 39 18.32 -54.85 11.44
CA LEU A 39 18.30 -53.81 10.43
C LEU A 39 17.52 -52.69 11.10
N LYS A 40 18.27 -51.77 11.71
CA LYS A 40 17.83 -50.39 11.78
C LYS A 40 17.46 -50.06 10.34
N VAL A 41 16.17 -50.10 10.05
CA VAL A 41 15.54 -49.08 9.24
C VAL A 41 15.89 -47.80 9.97
N GLY A 42 17.10 -47.29 9.72
CA GLY A 42 17.36 -45.89 9.91
C GLY A 42 16.28 -45.25 9.08
N ALA A 43 15.35 -44.56 9.74
CA ALA A 43 14.53 -43.59 9.06
C ALA A 43 15.53 -42.78 8.23
N GLN A 44 15.45 -42.91 6.90
CA GLN A 44 16.32 -42.13 6.04
C GLN A 44 16.06 -40.70 6.47
N GLN A 45 17.05 -40.05 7.07
CA GLN A 45 16.98 -38.61 7.28
C GLN A 45 16.57 -38.05 5.93
N PRO A 46 15.41 -37.37 5.82
CA PRO A 46 14.87 -36.98 4.53
C PRO A 46 15.98 -36.26 3.80
N ARG A 47 16.41 -36.85 2.66
CA ARG A 47 17.67 -36.54 1.98
C ARG A 47 17.79 -35.03 1.95
N SER A 48 18.71 -34.47 2.74
CA SER A 48 18.71 -33.04 3.06
C SER A 48 18.71 -32.29 1.74
N VAL A 49 17.59 -31.63 1.41
CA VAL A 49 17.41 -31.11 0.05
C VAL A 49 18.55 -30.14 -0.21
N PRO A 50 19.33 -30.30 -1.29
CA PRO A 50 20.43 -29.40 -1.58
C PRO A 50 19.88 -27.98 -1.73
N ILE A 51 20.41 -27.08 -0.92
CA ILE A 51 20.19 -25.64 -1.05
C ILE A 51 21.59 -25.06 -1.06
N ASP A 52 21.92 -24.32 -2.12
CA ASP A 52 23.16 -23.55 -2.19
C ASP A 52 22.94 -22.22 -1.44
N PHE A 53 23.91 -21.82 -0.62
CA PHE A 53 23.81 -20.61 0.18
C PHE A 53 25.20 -20.11 0.61
N GLY A 54 25.36 -18.79 0.61
CA GLY A 54 26.61 -18.12 0.95
C GLY A 54 26.80 -17.85 2.44
N LYS A 55 27.96 -17.26 2.78
CA LYS A 55 28.35 -16.92 4.15
C LYS A 55 27.49 -15.82 4.80
N LYS A 56 26.67 -15.11 4.01
CA LYS A 56 25.74 -14.07 4.47
C LYS A 56 24.30 -14.54 4.56
N ASP A 57 24.02 -15.79 4.23
CA ASP A 57 22.66 -16.24 4.01
C ASP A 57 22.20 -17.20 5.10
N ILE A 58 20.89 -17.33 5.28
CA ILE A 58 20.28 -18.38 6.10
C ILE A 58 19.31 -19.16 5.21
N ALA A 59 19.47 -20.47 5.14
CA ALA A 59 18.69 -21.32 4.24
C ALA A 59 18.16 -22.56 4.94
N GLY A 60 17.09 -23.16 4.42
CA GLY A 60 16.54 -24.40 4.99
C GLY A 60 15.22 -24.79 4.38
N VAL A 61 14.56 -25.75 5.03
CA VAL A 61 13.21 -26.23 4.68
C VAL A 61 12.25 -25.93 5.82
N VAL A 62 11.06 -25.43 5.50
CA VAL A 62 9.91 -25.35 6.40
C VAL A 62 9.01 -26.56 6.19
N ALA A 63 8.66 -27.26 7.27
CA ALA A 63 7.67 -28.34 7.25
C ALA A 63 6.76 -28.31 8.48
N SER A 64 5.54 -28.82 8.32
CA SER A 64 4.57 -29.05 9.40
C SER A 64 4.24 -30.54 9.53
N SER A 65 3.24 -30.88 10.36
CA SER A 65 2.66 -32.23 10.41
C SER A 65 2.02 -32.69 9.09
N LYS A 66 1.83 -31.80 8.11
CA LYS A 66 1.29 -32.10 6.77
C LYS A 66 2.36 -32.25 5.68
N GLY A 67 3.65 -32.12 6.01
CA GLY A 67 4.76 -32.12 5.05
C GLY A 67 5.35 -30.72 4.84
N PRO A 68 6.06 -30.48 3.72
CA PRO A 68 6.63 -29.16 3.41
C PRO A 68 5.56 -28.08 3.29
N GLU A 69 5.82 -26.90 3.85
CA GLU A 69 4.88 -25.77 3.77
C GLU A 69 5.29 -24.82 2.65
N ALA A 70 4.48 -24.76 1.59
CA ALA A 70 4.69 -23.86 0.46
C ALA A 70 4.02 -22.50 0.66
N GLY A 71 4.59 -21.44 0.09
CA GLY A 71 4.06 -20.07 0.18
C GLY A 71 3.97 -19.49 1.59
N VAL A 72 4.84 -19.89 2.52
CA VAL A 72 4.92 -19.31 3.87
C VAL A 72 6.10 -18.36 3.99
N TRP A 73 5.94 -17.32 4.81
CA TRP A 73 6.98 -16.32 5.05
C TRP A 73 7.96 -16.82 6.10
N VAL A 74 9.25 -16.76 5.79
CA VAL A 74 10.33 -16.94 6.76
C VAL A 74 10.92 -15.57 7.06
N ILE A 75 10.87 -15.20 8.34
CA ILE A 75 11.13 -13.85 8.83
C ILE A 75 12.36 -13.88 9.72
N ALA A 76 13.37 -13.08 9.39
CA ALA A 76 14.57 -12.85 10.19
C ALA A 76 14.55 -11.44 10.80
N GLU A 77 14.41 -11.34 12.13
CA GLU A 77 14.43 -10.06 12.85
C GLU A 77 15.72 -9.89 13.67
N THR A 78 16.24 -8.66 13.74
CA THR A 78 17.31 -8.28 14.68
C THR A 78 17.17 -6.85 15.18
N THR A 79 17.69 -6.59 16.38
CA THR A 79 17.86 -5.27 17.00
C THR A 79 19.33 -4.98 17.33
N GLU A 80 20.28 -5.77 16.81
CA GLU A 80 21.73 -5.55 17.02
C GLU A 80 22.36 -4.61 15.99
N LEU A 81 21.60 -4.20 14.97
CA LEU A 81 22.00 -3.20 13.98
C LEU A 81 21.59 -1.78 14.46
N PRO A 82 22.13 -0.70 13.86
CA PRO A 82 21.86 0.67 14.32
C PRO A 82 20.38 1.09 14.25
N THR A 83 19.56 0.37 13.48
CA THR A 83 18.11 0.33 13.66
C THR A 83 17.60 -1.12 13.63
N LYS A 84 16.37 -1.34 14.13
CA LYS A 84 15.67 -2.63 14.00
C LYS A 84 15.57 -2.99 12.52
N PHE A 85 15.90 -4.22 12.21
CA PHE A 85 15.95 -4.75 10.85
C PHE A 85 15.13 -6.04 10.77
N VAL A 86 14.39 -6.19 9.67
CA VAL A 86 13.69 -7.42 9.31
C VAL A 86 14.03 -7.79 7.87
N ARG A 87 14.23 -9.07 7.58
CA ARG A 87 14.20 -9.59 6.21
C ARG A 87 13.23 -10.76 6.11
N ILE A 88 12.40 -10.73 5.08
CA ILE A 88 11.31 -11.67 4.85
C ILE A 88 11.47 -12.26 3.45
N VAL A 89 11.34 -13.58 3.36
CA VAL A 89 11.33 -14.34 2.10
C VAL A 89 10.19 -15.35 2.11
N VAL A 90 9.84 -15.92 0.96
CA VAL A 90 8.77 -16.90 0.85
C VAL A 90 9.32 -18.28 0.44
N THR A 91 8.77 -19.34 1.03
CA THR A 91 9.12 -20.73 0.68
C THR A 91 8.56 -21.18 -0.67
N ASP A 92 9.32 -21.97 -1.41
CA ASP A 92 8.88 -22.64 -2.64
C ASP A 92 7.94 -23.85 -2.39
N ASP A 93 7.58 -24.59 -3.45
CA ASP A 93 6.68 -25.77 -3.36
C ASP A 93 7.28 -26.95 -2.59
N GLN A 94 8.59 -26.96 -2.32
CA GLN A 94 9.27 -27.94 -1.48
C GLN A 94 9.53 -27.41 -0.05
N GLY A 95 8.93 -26.27 0.31
CA GLY A 95 9.15 -25.59 1.58
C GLY A 95 10.54 -24.98 1.74
N ARG A 96 11.35 -24.92 0.68
CA ARG A 96 12.72 -24.40 0.74
C ARG A 96 12.70 -22.88 0.78
N TYR A 97 13.61 -22.31 1.57
CA TYR A 97 13.82 -20.87 1.64
C TYR A 97 15.31 -20.52 1.66
N LEU A 98 15.60 -19.28 1.24
CA LEU A 98 16.91 -18.64 1.32
C LEU A 98 16.68 -17.18 1.74
N ILE A 99 17.22 -16.76 2.88
CA ILE A 99 17.25 -15.37 3.33
C ILE A 99 18.63 -14.80 2.94
N PRO A 100 18.73 -13.97 1.89
CA PRO A 100 20.01 -13.56 1.34
C PRO A 100 20.61 -12.35 2.07
N ASP A 101 21.93 -12.19 1.94
CA ASP A 101 22.69 -10.95 2.19
C ASP A 101 22.42 -10.30 3.57
N LEU A 102 22.26 -11.12 4.61
CA LEU A 102 22.04 -10.62 5.96
C LEU A 102 23.31 -9.93 6.50
N PRO A 103 23.18 -8.73 7.08
CA PRO A 103 24.24 -8.11 7.87
C PRO A 103 24.74 -9.03 9.00
N ARG A 104 25.95 -8.76 9.51
CA ARG A 104 26.53 -9.56 10.60
C ARG A 104 25.89 -9.22 11.96
N ALA A 105 24.80 -9.91 12.28
CA ALA A 105 24.12 -9.86 13.57
C ALA A 105 23.67 -11.27 14.02
N ASN A 106 23.15 -11.37 15.26
CA ASN A 106 22.26 -12.45 15.68
C ASN A 106 20.84 -12.14 15.22
N TYR A 107 20.13 -13.14 14.74
CA TYR A 107 18.75 -13.03 14.27
C TYR A 107 17.82 -13.96 15.03
N GLN A 108 16.57 -13.54 15.20
CA GLN A 108 15.45 -14.41 15.54
C GLN A 108 14.72 -14.80 14.25
N ILE A 109 14.73 -16.09 13.92
CA ILE A 109 14.08 -16.63 12.71
C ILE A 109 12.77 -17.31 13.11
N PHE A 110 11.68 -17.02 12.39
CA PHE A 110 10.39 -17.70 12.58
C PHE A 110 9.61 -17.76 11.27
N VAL A 111 8.59 -18.61 11.25
CA VAL A 111 7.69 -18.82 10.12
C VAL A 111 6.33 -18.20 10.43
N ARG A 112 5.75 -17.51 9.45
CA ARG A 112 4.34 -17.11 9.41
C ARG A 112 3.69 -17.68 8.15
N GLY A 113 2.44 -18.13 8.23
CA GLY A 113 1.70 -18.53 7.04
C GLY A 113 0.20 -18.68 7.31
N TYR A 114 -0.64 -18.38 6.33
CA TYR A 114 -2.09 -18.51 6.49
C TYR A 114 -2.47 -20.00 6.65
N GLY A 115 -3.34 -20.28 7.63
CA GLY A 115 -3.68 -21.65 8.06
C GLY A 115 -2.74 -22.22 9.14
N LEU A 116 -1.73 -21.47 9.58
CA LEU A 116 -0.74 -21.88 10.56
C LEU A 116 -0.77 -20.95 11.79
N LEU A 117 -0.09 -21.36 12.86
CA LEU A 117 0.38 -20.45 13.91
C LEU A 117 1.72 -19.86 13.48
N ASP A 118 2.09 -18.70 14.04
CA ASP A 118 3.49 -18.26 14.02
C ASP A 118 4.35 -19.30 14.74
N SER A 119 5.47 -19.71 14.16
CA SER A 119 6.36 -20.70 14.79
C SER A 119 7.08 -20.13 16.01
N GLU A 120 7.66 -21.01 16.82
CA GLU A 120 8.70 -20.60 17.77
C GLU A 120 9.83 -19.85 17.05
N ARG A 121 10.38 -18.84 17.74
CA ARG A 121 11.52 -18.05 17.27
C ARG A 121 12.82 -18.77 17.59
N GLN A 122 13.66 -18.97 16.59
CA GLN A 122 14.92 -19.70 16.70
C GLN A 122 16.12 -18.76 16.46
N PRO A 123 17.13 -18.75 17.33
CA PRO A 123 18.31 -17.91 17.16
C PRO A 123 19.23 -18.44 16.05
N ALA A 124 19.63 -17.56 15.14
CA ALA A 124 20.53 -17.92 14.03
C ALA A 124 21.55 -16.82 13.71
N LYS A 125 22.54 -17.17 12.88
CA LYS A 125 23.54 -16.27 12.31
C LYS A 125 23.69 -16.56 10.81
N PRO A 126 24.10 -15.56 10.01
CA PRO A 126 24.43 -15.75 8.60
C PRO A 126 25.46 -16.88 8.37
N GLY A 127 25.36 -17.56 7.23
CA GLY A 127 26.17 -18.72 6.87
C GLY A 127 25.72 -20.02 7.54
N ARG A 128 24.41 -20.18 7.80
CA ARG A 128 23.85 -21.37 8.47
C ARG A 128 22.66 -21.95 7.72
N ARG A 129 22.60 -23.29 7.69
CA ARG A 129 21.36 -24.03 7.41
C ARG A 129 20.52 -24.11 8.69
N LEU A 130 19.23 -23.85 8.58
CA LEU A 130 18.25 -23.97 9.66
C LEU A 130 16.94 -24.52 9.08
N ASP A 131 16.63 -25.79 9.34
CA ASP A 131 15.33 -26.34 8.96
C ASP A 131 14.30 -26.00 10.06
N LEU A 132 13.13 -25.47 9.68
CA LEU A 132 12.15 -24.88 10.58
C LEU A 132 10.87 -25.72 10.63
N LYS A 133 10.27 -25.80 11.82
CA LYS A 133 8.97 -26.48 12.02
C LYS A 133 7.85 -25.45 12.12
N ALA A 134 6.86 -25.58 11.26
CA ALA A 134 5.61 -24.83 11.32
C ALA A 134 4.50 -25.62 12.03
N GLU A 135 3.56 -24.92 12.64
CA GLU A 135 2.44 -25.54 13.36
C GLU A 135 1.11 -25.25 12.65
N VAL A 136 0.39 -26.30 12.28
CA VAL A 136 -0.96 -26.18 11.71
C VAL A 136 -1.88 -25.62 12.77
N ALA A 137 -2.61 -24.55 12.46
CA ALA A 137 -3.55 -23.97 13.40
C ALA A 137 -4.65 -24.98 13.79
N PRO A 138 -4.99 -25.13 15.08
CA PRO A 138 -5.94 -26.14 15.55
C PRO A 138 -7.40 -25.81 15.15
N ASP A 139 -7.69 -24.53 14.87
CA ASP A 139 -9.00 -24.03 14.49
C ASP A 139 -8.89 -22.75 13.63
N ALA A 140 -10.00 -22.36 13.00
CA ALA A 140 -10.06 -21.19 12.13
C ALA A 140 -9.82 -19.85 12.86
N ARG A 141 -10.20 -19.73 14.14
CA ARG A 141 -10.00 -18.50 14.93
C ARG A 141 -8.52 -18.28 15.24
N ARG A 142 -7.76 -19.36 15.44
CA ARG A 142 -6.31 -19.32 15.62
C ARG A 142 -5.57 -19.11 14.29
N ALA A 143 -5.98 -19.78 13.22
CA ALA A 143 -5.46 -19.53 11.87
C ALA A 143 -5.58 -18.05 11.48
N ALA A 144 -6.74 -17.44 11.77
CA ALA A 144 -7.03 -16.07 11.38
C ALA A 144 -6.23 -14.99 12.13
N GLN A 145 -5.51 -15.32 13.21
CA GLN A 145 -4.75 -14.32 13.96
C GLN A 145 -3.63 -13.66 13.13
N VAL A 146 -3.14 -14.36 12.10
CA VAL A 146 -2.12 -13.86 11.16
C VAL A 146 -2.70 -13.42 9.81
N TYR A 147 -4.02 -13.44 9.61
CA TYR A 147 -4.65 -13.00 8.35
C TYR A 147 -4.59 -11.48 8.20
N PRO A 148 -4.58 -10.94 6.95
CA PRO A 148 -4.64 -9.50 6.73
C PRO A 148 -5.92 -8.91 7.31
N ALA A 149 -5.85 -7.62 7.64
CA ALA A 149 -6.93 -6.88 8.27
C ALA A 149 -8.25 -6.95 7.46
N ALA A 150 -8.17 -6.90 6.13
CA ALA A 150 -9.31 -6.99 5.22
C ALA A 150 -10.16 -8.27 5.44
N TRP A 151 -9.56 -9.44 5.73
CA TRP A 151 -10.31 -10.67 5.99
C TRP A 151 -11.12 -10.62 7.29
N TRP A 152 -10.63 -9.89 8.29
CA TRP A 152 -11.40 -9.63 9.50
C TRP A 152 -12.51 -8.61 9.24
N LEU A 153 -12.22 -7.55 8.50
CA LEU A 153 -13.21 -6.53 8.15
C LEU A 153 -14.34 -7.09 7.27
N SER A 154 -14.05 -8.09 6.43
CA SER A 154 -15.03 -8.72 5.54
C SER A 154 -16.14 -9.50 6.27
N THR A 155 -15.96 -9.84 7.55
CA THR A 155 -17.03 -10.45 8.38
C THR A 155 -18.04 -9.42 8.90
N LEU A 156 -17.80 -8.13 8.67
CA LEU A 156 -18.80 -7.08 8.89
C LEU A 156 -19.95 -7.28 7.90
N THR A 157 -21.17 -7.29 8.42
CA THR A 157 -22.39 -7.63 7.68
C THR A 157 -23.12 -6.36 7.31
N LEU A 158 -23.27 -6.08 6.01
CA LEU A 158 -24.06 -4.96 5.55
C LEU A 158 -25.55 -5.35 5.49
N PRO A 159 -26.49 -4.40 5.73
CA PRO A 159 -27.90 -4.62 5.47
C PRO A 159 -28.13 -4.86 3.97
N ASP A 160 -29.23 -5.52 3.58
CA ASP A 160 -29.57 -5.77 2.18
C ASP A 160 -30.14 -4.49 1.51
N ASP A 161 -29.25 -3.51 1.29
CA ASP A 161 -29.54 -2.20 0.72
C ASP A 161 -28.33 -1.75 -0.13
N LYS A 162 -28.53 -1.72 -1.46
CA LYS A 162 -27.48 -1.39 -2.44
C LYS A 162 -27.04 0.08 -2.38
N GLU A 163 -27.96 0.99 -2.09
CA GLU A 163 -27.63 2.42 -1.95
C GLU A 163 -26.85 2.65 -0.67
N PHE A 164 -27.22 1.95 0.41
CA PHE A 164 -26.38 1.94 1.62
C PHE A 164 -24.99 1.35 1.34
N HIS A 165 -24.85 0.25 0.59
CA HIS A 165 -23.53 -0.30 0.25
C HIS A 165 -22.65 0.71 -0.50
N LYS A 166 -23.20 1.35 -1.54
CA LYS A 166 -22.50 2.36 -2.34
C LYS A 166 -22.10 3.58 -1.51
N LYS A 167 -23.00 4.08 -0.65
CA LYS A 167 -22.67 5.18 0.27
C LYS A 167 -21.63 4.76 1.31
N PHE A 168 -21.77 3.57 1.88
CA PHE A 168 -20.90 3.05 2.93
C PHE A 168 -19.45 2.91 2.46
N THR A 169 -19.20 2.35 1.28
CA THR A 169 -17.84 2.25 0.73
C THR A 169 -17.23 3.62 0.46
N MET A 170 -18.01 4.57 -0.04
CA MET A 170 -17.59 5.97 -0.20
C MET A 170 -17.32 6.71 1.11
N ASP A 171 -18.06 6.39 2.17
CA ASP A 171 -17.79 6.93 3.51
C ASP A 171 -16.53 6.30 4.13
N LEU A 172 -16.36 4.99 3.96
CA LEU A 172 -15.28 4.22 4.57
C LEU A 172 -13.91 4.52 3.96
N LYS A 173 -13.89 4.92 2.68
CA LYS A 173 -12.73 5.45 1.97
C LYS A 173 -11.98 6.53 2.79
N GLU A 174 -12.70 7.41 3.48
CA GLU A 174 -12.10 8.45 4.34
C GLU A 174 -11.38 7.88 5.57
N CYS A 175 -11.79 6.69 6.04
CA CYS A 175 -11.07 5.98 7.09
C CYS A 175 -9.79 5.33 6.55
N PHE A 176 -9.87 4.73 5.36
CA PHE A 176 -8.70 4.11 4.71
C PHE A 176 -7.62 5.12 4.30
N ASP A 177 -7.95 6.42 4.12
CA ASP A 177 -6.97 7.49 3.92
C ASP A 177 -5.90 7.60 5.02
N CYS A 178 -6.16 7.08 6.24
CA CYS A 178 -5.24 7.16 7.38
C CYS A 178 -5.16 5.88 8.23
N HIS A 179 -6.08 4.91 8.07
CA HIS A 179 -6.23 3.79 8.99
C HIS A 179 -6.50 2.45 8.29
N GLN A 180 -5.69 1.45 8.61
CA GLN A 180 -6.04 0.06 8.32
C GLN A 180 -7.14 -0.43 9.27
N LEU A 181 -8.34 -0.65 8.74
CA LEU A 181 -9.46 -1.26 9.46
C LEU A 181 -9.41 -2.80 9.40
N GLY A 182 -9.84 -3.48 10.46
CA GLY A 182 -9.79 -4.95 10.58
C GLY A 182 -8.56 -5.50 11.32
N ASN A 183 -7.57 -4.66 11.63
CA ASN A 183 -6.47 -5.04 12.51
C ASN A 183 -6.97 -5.30 13.94
N LYS A 184 -6.12 -5.92 14.78
CA LYS A 184 -6.51 -6.31 16.14
C LYS A 184 -7.05 -5.13 16.97
N THR A 185 -6.35 -4.00 16.92
CA THR A 185 -6.69 -2.79 17.68
C THR A 185 -8.03 -2.18 17.27
N THR A 186 -8.46 -2.32 16.01
CA THR A 186 -9.79 -1.85 15.55
C THR A 186 -10.89 -2.86 15.88
N ARG A 187 -10.71 -4.14 15.53
CA ARG A 187 -11.77 -5.16 15.67
C ARG A 187 -12.09 -5.57 17.12
N GLU A 188 -11.08 -5.58 18.00
CA GLU A 188 -11.20 -5.93 19.43
C GLU A 188 -11.20 -4.68 20.34
N LEU A 189 -11.39 -3.48 19.78
CA LEU A 189 -11.40 -2.14 20.42
C LEU A 189 -10.12 -1.69 21.17
N GLY A 190 -9.23 -2.61 21.55
CA GLY A 190 -7.92 -2.33 22.15
C GLY A 190 -7.97 -1.68 23.54
N THR A 191 -6.82 -1.30 24.08
CA THR A 191 -6.73 -0.62 25.38
C THR A 191 -7.26 0.81 25.34
N SER A 192 -7.30 1.46 24.18
CA SER A 192 -7.81 2.84 24.00
C SER A 192 -9.30 3.01 24.34
N ALA A 193 -10.07 1.92 24.48
CA ALA A 193 -11.45 1.94 24.95
C ALA A 193 -11.59 1.99 26.49
N SER A 194 -10.49 1.93 27.26
CA SER A 194 -10.55 1.77 28.72
C SER A 194 -10.95 3.05 29.47
N ALA A 195 -12.26 3.26 29.64
CA ALA A 195 -12.89 3.63 30.91
C ALA A 195 -14.41 3.82 30.70
N GLY A 196 -15.24 2.86 31.11
CA GLY A 196 -16.69 3.01 31.20
C GLY A 196 -17.53 3.22 29.90
N PRO A 197 -17.21 2.61 28.73
CA PRO A 197 -18.23 2.49 27.67
C PRO A 197 -19.36 1.56 28.16
N ILE A 198 -20.62 1.92 27.87
CA ILE A 198 -21.81 1.14 28.27
C ILE A 198 -22.08 0.03 27.23
N SER A 199 -21.69 0.27 25.97
CA SER A 199 -21.79 -0.66 24.85
C SER A 199 -20.56 -0.58 23.93
N SER A 200 -20.38 -1.57 23.05
CA SER A 200 -19.35 -1.54 22.00
C SER A 200 -19.55 -0.38 21.00
N LEU A 201 -20.78 0.12 20.84
CA LEU A 201 -21.05 1.31 20.03
C LEU A 201 -20.51 2.59 20.70
N ASP A 202 -20.69 2.75 22.02
CA ASP A 202 -20.10 3.87 22.77
C ASP A 202 -18.57 3.85 22.71
N ALA A 203 -17.97 2.66 22.71
CA ALA A 203 -16.54 2.50 22.54
C ALA A 203 -16.05 2.94 21.15
N TRP A 204 -16.79 2.64 20.09
CA TRP A 204 -16.53 3.15 18.73
C TRP A 204 -16.73 4.67 18.62
N ASP A 205 -17.84 5.20 19.15
CA ASP A 205 -18.12 6.64 19.17
C ASP A 205 -17.08 7.43 20.00
N ARG A 206 -16.49 6.82 21.03
CA ARG A 206 -15.35 7.41 21.79
C ARG A 206 -14.04 7.30 21.01
N ARG A 207 -13.75 6.13 20.42
CA ARG A 207 -12.51 5.87 19.65
C ARG A 207 -12.31 6.91 18.56
N THR A 208 -13.38 7.25 17.84
CA THR A 208 -13.30 8.19 16.72
C THR A 208 -13.17 9.65 17.14
N ARG A 209 -13.32 9.99 18.44
CA ARG A 209 -13.26 11.38 18.96
C ARG A 209 -11.92 11.82 19.54
N VAL A 210 -10.96 10.91 19.73
CA VAL A 210 -9.70 11.19 20.44
C VAL A 210 -8.55 11.56 19.52
N GLY A 211 -7.58 12.31 20.06
CA GLY A 211 -6.40 12.78 19.34
C GLY A 211 -6.65 13.95 18.37
N PRO A 212 -5.57 14.42 17.69
CA PRO A 212 -5.57 15.58 16.79
C PRO A 212 -6.65 15.55 15.69
N SER A 213 -7.05 14.36 15.26
CA SER A 213 -8.01 14.14 14.15
C SER A 213 -9.42 13.73 14.60
N GLY A 214 -9.65 13.66 15.91
CA GLY A 214 -10.91 13.20 16.52
C GLY A 214 -12.19 13.86 15.99
N PRO A 215 -12.26 15.19 15.80
CA PRO A 215 -13.46 15.84 15.28
C PRO A 215 -13.81 15.39 13.85
N ALA A 216 -12.82 15.26 12.97
CA ALA A 216 -13.03 14.81 11.59
C ALA A 216 -13.42 13.33 11.54
N MET A 217 -12.66 12.47 12.22
CA MET A 217 -12.96 11.03 12.33
C MET A 217 -14.36 10.78 12.92
N SER A 218 -14.73 11.51 13.98
CA SER A 218 -16.06 11.44 14.59
C SER A 218 -17.14 11.92 13.62
N ASN A 219 -16.92 12.97 12.85
CA ASN A 219 -17.90 13.46 11.88
C ASN A 219 -18.16 12.42 10.78
N PHE A 220 -17.10 11.80 10.24
CA PHE A 220 -17.24 10.70 9.27
C PHE A 220 -18.01 9.51 9.86
N PHE A 221 -17.66 9.07 11.07
CA PHE A 221 -18.33 7.94 11.72
C PHE A 221 -19.81 8.22 12.04
N GLN A 222 -20.15 9.45 12.42
CA GLN A 222 -21.54 9.87 12.66
C GLN A 222 -22.33 10.01 11.34
N ALA A 223 -21.69 10.37 10.22
CA ALA A 223 -22.32 10.50 8.90
C ALA A 223 -22.77 9.16 8.27
N ILE A 224 -22.34 8.03 8.83
CA ILE A 224 -22.86 6.68 8.53
C ILE A 224 -24.29 6.52 9.11
N GLY A 225 -24.69 7.34 10.09
CA GLY A 225 -26.01 7.30 10.71
C GLY A 225 -26.17 6.16 11.73
N PRO A 226 -27.42 5.71 12.01
CA PRO A 226 -27.70 4.59 12.92
C PRO A 226 -27.00 3.27 12.53
N GLN A 227 -26.78 3.07 11.22
CA GLN A 227 -26.16 1.86 10.66
C GLN A 227 -24.73 1.63 11.15
N ARG A 228 -24.06 2.64 11.73
CA ARG A 228 -22.72 2.46 12.36
C ARG A 228 -22.70 1.42 13.49
N ALA A 229 -23.87 1.02 14.01
CA ALA A 229 -24.02 -0.13 14.90
C ALA A 229 -23.46 -1.45 14.32
N ILE A 230 -23.32 -1.60 13.00
CA ILE A 230 -22.67 -2.76 12.36
C ILE A 230 -21.22 -2.97 12.84
N PHE A 231 -20.48 -1.91 13.19
CA PHE A 231 -19.13 -2.03 13.76
C PHE A 231 -19.14 -2.57 15.19
N ALA A 232 -20.17 -2.23 15.97
CA ALA A 232 -20.35 -2.73 17.32
C ALA A 232 -20.76 -4.22 17.32
N ASP A 233 -21.71 -4.61 16.47
CA ASP A 233 -22.10 -6.01 16.25
C ASP A 233 -20.91 -6.87 15.79
N TRP A 234 -20.15 -6.38 14.79
CA TRP A 234 -18.95 -7.04 14.28
C TRP A 234 -17.90 -7.28 15.37
N THR A 235 -17.59 -6.27 16.18
CA THR A 235 -16.72 -6.40 17.36
C THR A 235 -17.27 -7.43 18.36
N ASP A 236 -18.56 -7.36 18.71
CA ASP A 236 -19.18 -8.26 19.67
C ASP A 236 -19.16 -9.73 19.20
N ARG A 237 -19.39 -9.97 17.90
CA ARG A 237 -19.27 -11.31 17.28
C ARG A 237 -17.84 -11.85 17.36
N ILE A 238 -16.83 -11.02 17.05
CA ILE A 238 -15.41 -11.42 17.13
C ILE A 238 -14.99 -11.74 18.56
N ILE A 239 -15.45 -10.97 19.55
CA ILE A 239 -15.23 -11.25 20.98
C ILE A 239 -15.85 -12.61 21.35
N LYS A 240 -17.11 -12.84 20.96
CA LYS A 240 -17.86 -14.09 21.18
C LYS A 240 -17.28 -15.31 20.46
N GLY A 241 -16.46 -15.12 19.41
CA GLY A 241 -15.71 -16.21 18.78
C GLY A 241 -15.74 -16.27 17.26
N GLU A 242 -16.41 -15.33 16.59
CA GLU A 242 -16.39 -15.27 15.13
C GLU A 242 -14.97 -15.06 14.60
N ALA A 243 -14.70 -15.67 13.44
CA ALA A 243 -13.47 -15.53 12.68
C ALA A 243 -13.77 -15.58 11.17
N PRO A 244 -12.87 -15.03 10.33
CA PRO A 244 -12.96 -15.16 8.88
C PRO A 244 -13.10 -16.62 8.44
N LYS A 245 -14.14 -16.90 7.64
CA LYS A 245 -14.43 -18.26 7.14
C LYS A 245 -13.54 -18.65 5.96
N GLN A 246 -13.07 -17.68 5.20
CA GLN A 246 -12.18 -17.88 4.07
C GLN A 246 -10.72 -17.76 4.53
N THR A 247 -9.87 -18.68 4.09
CA THR A 247 -8.41 -18.58 4.28
C THR A 247 -7.83 -17.74 3.13
N PRO A 248 -7.06 -16.68 3.40
CA PRO A 248 -6.42 -15.89 2.35
C PRO A 248 -5.46 -16.76 1.50
N PRO A 249 -5.27 -16.44 0.22
CA PRO A 249 -4.28 -17.12 -0.60
C PRO A 249 -2.87 -16.88 -0.06
N ARG A 250 -2.03 -17.92 -0.11
CA ARG A 250 -0.58 -17.81 0.09
C ARG A 250 0.10 -17.48 -1.24
N PRO A 251 1.26 -16.79 -1.26
CA PRO A 251 1.97 -16.46 -2.50
C PRO A 251 2.35 -17.68 -3.35
N ARG A 252 2.28 -17.54 -4.67
CA ARG A 252 2.49 -18.59 -5.68
C ARG A 252 3.31 -18.07 -6.86
N GLY A 253 3.96 -18.99 -7.57
CA GLY A 253 4.75 -18.64 -8.76
C GLY A 253 5.81 -17.58 -8.46
N VAL A 254 5.87 -16.54 -9.29
CA VAL A 254 6.88 -15.46 -9.22
C VAL A 254 6.79 -14.61 -7.95
N GLU A 255 5.61 -14.49 -7.32
CA GLU A 255 5.40 -13.73 -6.07
C GLU A 255 6.33 -14.20 -4.93
N ARG A 256 6.75 -15.47 -4.98
CA ARG A 256 7.63 -16.07 -3.97
C ARG A 256 9.08 -15.63 -4.07
N ASN A 257 9.48 -14.99 -5.17
CA ASN A 257 10.83 -14.50 -5.38
C ASN A 257 11.10 -13.17 -4.63
N LEU A 258 10.05 -12.52 -4.13
CA LEU A 258 10.17 -11.25 -3.41
C LEU A 258 10.93 -11.40 -2.09
N VAL A 259 11.93 -10.55 -1.90
CA VAL A 259 12.70 -10.40 -0.66
C VAL A 259 12.40 -9.02 -0.07
N ILE A 260 11.60 -8.99 0.99
CA ILE A 260 11.23 -7.73 1.66
C ILE A 260 12.27 -7.46 2.74
N THR A 261 12.83 -6.25 2.77
CA THR A 261 13.66 -5.77 3.88
C THR A 261 12.96 -4.58 4.53
N GLU A 262 12.80 -4.64 5.84
CA GLU A 262 12.18 -3.58 6.64
C GLU A 262 13.22 -3.00 7.60
N TRP A 263 13.21 -1.68 7.75
CA TRP A 263 13.95 -0.97 8.78
C TRP A 263 12.95 -0.17 9.61
N ASP A 264 13.24 0.03 10.90
CA ASP A 264 12.54 1.02 11.71
C ASP A 264 13.21 2.40 11.47
N TRP A 265 12.47 3.40 11.00
CA TRP A 265 13.04 4.70 10.63
C TRP A 265 11.99 5.80 10.71
N GLY A 266 12.45 7.01 11.04
CA GLY A 266 11.58 8.12 11.46
C GLY A 266 11.36 8.18 12.98
N THR A 267 10.23 8.69 13.40
CA THR A 267 9.87 8.88 14.82
C THR A 267 8.56 8.18 15.19
N PRO A 268 8.35 7.82 16.48
CA PRO A 268 7.06 7.27 16.96
C PRO A 268 5.84 8.19 16.81
N LYS A 269 6.02 9.43 16.30
CA LYS A 269 4.96 10.42 16.08
C LYS A 269 4.83 10.83 14.61
N ASP A 270 5.58 10.22 13.70
CA ASP A 270 5.49 10.51 12.27
C ASP A 270 4.14 10.04 11.72
N GLY A 271 3.71 10.65 10.62
CA GLY A 271 2.46 10.33 9.94
C GLY A 271 2.31 11.13 8.66
N ARG A 272 1.52 10.60 7.72
CA ARG A 272 1.40 11.10 6.33
C ARG A 272 2.77 11.29 5.68
N SER A 273 3.36 10.16 5.27
CA SER A 273 4.69 10.11 4.70
C SER A 273 4.72 9.53 3.29
N ASP A 274 5.27 10.30 2.36
CA ASP A 274 5.78 9.79 1.08
C ASP A 274 7.27 9.51 1.22
N ASN A 275 7.80 8.62 0.38
CA ASN A 275 9.20 8.21 0.43
C ASN A 275 9.79 8.08 -0.98
N ALA A 276 11.06 8.46 -1.14
CA ALA A 276 11.80 8.33 -2.39
C ALA A 276 13.16 7.66 -2.16
N ALA A 277 13.46 6.66 -2.99
CA ALA A 277 14.70 5.89 -2.96
C ALA A 277 15.60 6.10 -4.20
N SER A 278 15.02 6.52 -5.33
CA SER A 278 15.71 6.81 -6.58
C SER A 278 14.97 7.91 -7.35
N ASP A 279 15.62 8.49 -8.36
CA ASP A 279 14.94 9.12 -9.48
C ASP A 279 14.10 8.05 -10.21
N THR A 280 12.81 8.30 -10.42
CA THR A 280 11.86 7.35 -11.02
C THR A 280 12.12 7.11 -12.51
N ARG A 281 12.81 8.04 -13.18
CA ARG A 281 13.22 7.93 -14.60
C ARG A 281 14.37 6.97 -14.80
N ASN A 282 15.19 6.75 -13.77
CA ASN A 282 16.35 5.88 -13.83
C ASN A 282 16.65 5.28 -12.46
N ALA A 283 16.18 4.05 -12.23
CA ALA A 283 16.35 3.29 -10.99
C ALA A 283 17.81 3.02 -10.57
N ARG A 284 18.82 3.38 -11.38
CA ARG A 284 20.25 3.31 -11.02
C ARG A 284 20.77 4.59 -10.34
N VAL A 285 20.02 5.69 -10.38
CA VAL A 285 20.31 6.88 -9.60
C VAL A 285 20.19 6.53 -8.12
N ASN A 286 21.09 7.02 -7.27
CA ASN A 286 21.07 6.77 -5.83
C ASN A 286 21.07 5.26 -5.45
N ALA A 287 21.57 4.37 -6.32
CA ALA A 287 21.68 2.94 -6.02
C ALA A 287 22.54 2.69 -4.75
N ASN A 288 21.97 1.98 -3.77
CA ASN A 288 22.53 1.82 -2.41
C ASN A 288 22.74 3.14 -1.63
N GLY A 289 22.14 4.23 -2.08
CA GLY A 289 22.20 5.55 -1.45
C GLY A 289 21.14 5.75 -0.36
N LEU A 290 20.94 7.01 0.02
CA LEU A 290 20.03 7.37 1.11
C LEU A 290 18.58 7.39 0.61
N VAL A 291 17.68 6.74 1.35
CA VAL A 291 16.23 6.84 1.14
C VAL A 291 15.70 7.99 2.01
N PHE A 292 14.85 8.84 1.44
CA PHE A 292 14.24 9.97 2.12
C PHE A 292 12.75 9.74 2.30
N GLY A 293 12.22 10.06 3.48
CA GLY A 293 10.80 10.02 3.81
C GLY A 293 10.35 11.36 4.37
N ALA A 294 9.36 12.00 3.76
CA ALA A 294 8.76 13.22 4.31
C ALA A 294 7.82 12.86 5.47
N SER A 295 7.81 13.64 6.55
CA SER A 295 6.84 13.47 7.64
C SER A 295 6.12 14.78 7.92
N GLU A 296 4.88 14.87 7.43
CA GLU A 296 4.02 16.05 7.59
C GLU A 296 4.00 16.47 9.05
N MET A 297 3.79 15.49 9.92
CA MET A 297 3.41 15.63 11.32
C MET A 297 4.50 16.16 12.27
N THR A 298 5.78 16.14 11.87
CA THR A 298 6.92 16.44 12.75
C THR A 298 7.85 17.55 12.22
N ASP A 299 7.56 18.09 11.03
CA ASP A 299 8.48 18.87 10.18
C ASP A 299 9.82 18.15 9.94
N THR A 300 9.80 16.87 9.60
CA THR A 300 11.07 16.14 9.41
C THR A 300 11.14 15.44 8.07
N ILE A 301 12.38 15.32 7.58
CA ILE A 301 12.76 14.32 6.60
C ILE A 301 13.47 13.19 7.35
N SER A 302 12.86 12.01 7.33
CA SER A 302 13.48 10.77 7.77
C SER A 302 14.45 10.30 6.70
N ILE A 303 15.63 9.83 7.11
CA ILE A 303 16.72 9.43 6.22
C ILE A 303 17.14 8.02 6.62
N LEU A 304 17.10 7.08 5.68
CA LEU A 304 17.56 5.71 5.85
C LEU A 304 18.80 5.46 4.98
N ASP A 305 19.88 4.99 5.61
CA ASP A 305 21.03 4.37 4.94
C ASP A 305 20.84 2.85 4.98
N PRO A 306 20.38 2.21 3.88
CA PRO A 306 20.10 0.78 3.83
C PRO A 306 21.37 -0.09 3.87
N VAL A 307 22.54 0.47 3.50
CA VAL A 307 23.82 -0.25 3.53
C VAL A 307 24.36 -0.32 4.96
N GLN A 308 24.35 0.81 5.67
CA GLN A 308 24.81 0.90 7.05
C GLN A 308 23.75 0.47 8.07
N ASN A 309 22.49 0.27 7.63
CA ASN A 309 21.35 -0.04 8.48
C ASN A 309 21.13 1.05 9.55
N LYS A 310 21.21 2.31 9.14
CA LYS A 310 21.10 3.50 10.01
C LYS A 310 19.90 4.34 9.61
N ALA A 311 19.16 4.83 10.59
CA ALA A 311 18.17 5.88 10.42
C ALA A 311 18.67 7.20 11.03
N ALA A 312 18.27 8.31 10.43
CA ALA A 312 18.44 9.67 10.93
C ALA A 312 17.16 10.47 10.66
N VAL A 313 16.99 11.58 11.39
CA VAL A 313 15.84 12.47 11.24
C VAL A 313 16.37 13.90 11.15
N LEU A 314 16.03 14.59 10.06
CA LEU A 314 16.43 15.95 9.76
C LEU A 314 15.22 16.88 9.94
N LYS A 315 15.32 17.90 10.80
CA LYS A 315 14.29 18.95 10.88
C LYS A 315 14.30 19.75 9.57
N ALA A 316 13.16 19.82 8.90
CA ALA A 316 12.98 20.59 7.68
C ALA A 316 12.84 22.09 8.04
N PRO A 317 13.60 23.00 7.42
CA PRO A 317 13.54 24.43 7.69
C PRO A 317 12.26 25.06 7.13
N SER A 318 11.80 26.15 7.76
CA SER A 318 10.68 26.96 7.30
C SER A 318 10.70 28.33 7.99
N GLU A 319 10.35 29.37 7.25
CA GLU A 319 10.13 30.73 7.79
C GLU A 319 8.67 30.96 8.19
N ALA A 320 7.77 30.03 7.84
CA ALA A 320 6.36 30.15 8.10
C ALA A 320 6.03 29.97 9.59
N PRO A 321 5.06 30.73 10.14
CA PRO A 321 4.69 30.63 11.54
C PRO A 321 4.13 29.23 11.89
N PRO A 322 4.43 28.69 13.09
CA PRO A 322 3.90 27.39 13.52
C PRO A 322 2.37 27.35 13.49
N MET A 323 1.83 26.25 12.98
CA MET A 323 0.40 26.01 12.86
C MET A 323 -0.02 24.66 13.45
N VAL A 324 -1.30 24.57 13.75
CA VAL A 324 -2.04 23.32 13.89
C VAL A 324 -3.26 23.48 12.99
N SER A 325 -3.39 22.66 11.94
CA SER A 325 -4.32 22.92 10.83
C SER A 325 -5.30 21.76 10.60
N ALA A 326 -6.50 22.12 10.14
CA ALA A 326 -7.53 21.22 9.59
C ALA A 326 -7.69 19.89 10.36
N PHE A 327 -7.33 18.77 9.73
CA PHE A 327 -7.45 17.40 10.23
C PHE A 327 -6.64 17.11 11.50
N ASN A 328 -5.80 18.04 11.97
CA ASN A 328 -4.99 17.87 13.19
C ASN A 328 -5.33 18.90 14.29
N ALA A 329 -6.34 19.74 14.10
CA ALA A 329 -6.68 20.86 15.00
C ALA A 329 -7.66 20.52 16.14
N SER A 330 -7.65 19.28 16.64
CA SER A 330 -8.50 18.87 17.78
C SER A 330 -7.97 19.33 19.14
N PRO A 331 -8.85 19.78 20.05
CA PRO A 331 -8.50 19.97 21.46
C PRO A 331 -8.45 18.65 22.25
N THR A 332 -8.99 17.54 21.73
CA THR A 332 -9.03 16.25 22.45
C THR A 332 -7.65 15.60 22.45
N PRO A 333 -7.02 15.33 23.63
CA PRO A 333 -5.72 14.69 23.70
C PRO A 333 -5.71 13.29 23.06
N SER A 334 -4.55 12.89 22.55
CA SER A 334 -4.29 11.49 22.20
C SER A 334 -4.08 10.65 23.47
N PRO A 335 -4.74 9.48 23.62
CA PRO A 335 -4.49 8.58 24.74
C PRO A 335 -3.05 8.04 24.82
N HIS A 336 -2.33 8.09 23.70
CA HIS A 336 -0.94 7.60 23.59
C HIS A 336 0.10 8.73 23.63
N PHE A 337 -0.25 9.92 23.13
CA PHE A 337 0.72 11.00 22.88
C PHE A 337 0.43 12.33 23.59
N GLY A 338 -0.71 12.46 24.27
CA GLY A 338 -1.10 13.67 25.00
C GLY A 338 -1.69 14.78 24.13
N SER A 339 -1.59 16.02 24.61
CA SER A 339 -2.03 17.25 23.92
C SER A 339 -0.95 17.83 23.00
N GLU A 340 -1.35 18.76 22.11
CA GLU A 340 -0.45 19.53 21.21
C GLU A 340 0.46 18.69 20.29
N VAL A 341 0.02 17.48 19.97
CA VAL A 341 0.71 16.59 19.02
C VAL A 341 0.55 17.17 17.60
N TRP A 342 1.66 17.22 16.86
CA TRP A 342 1.73 17.68 15.45
C TRP A 342 1.57 19.19 15.18
N LYS A 343 1.87 20.04 16.18
CA LYS A 343 2.18 21.46 15.96
C LYS A 343 3.50 21.61 15.20
N ARG A 344 3.46 22.35 14.09
CA ARG A 344 4.48 22.26 13.03
C ARG A 344 4.53 23.52 12.16
N SER A 345 5.62 23.78 11.45
CA SER A 345 5.82 24.98 10.63
C SER A 345 5.98 24.68 9.15
N ALA A 346 6.88 23.75 8.84
CA ALA A 346 7.35 23.37 7.51
C ALA A 346 6.44 22.34 6.83
N ASP A 347 5.74 21.48 7.59
CA ASP A 347 4.64 20.65 7.06
C ASP A 347 5.03 19.85 5.77
N PRO A 348 6.18 19.13 5.75
CA PRO A 348 6.70 18.50 4.54
C PRO A 348 5.86 17.29 4.16
N ARG A 349 5.32 17.26 2.94
CA ARG A 349 4.30 16.29 2.54
C ARG A 349 4.80 15.20 1.62
N SER A 350 5.56 15.57 0.59
CA SER A 350 6.02 14.66 -0.47
C SER A 350 7.52 14.80 -0.70
N VAL A 351 8.13 13.78 -1.30
CA VAL A 351 9.56 13.80 -1.66
C VAL A 351 9.80 13.05 -2.97
N ALA A 352 10.70 13.58 -3.81
CA ALA A 352 11.28 12.90 -4.97
C ALA A 352 12.80 13.07 -4.97
N ILE A 353 13.51 12.23 -5.73
CA ILE A 353 14.96 12.34 -5.95
C ILE A 353 15.23 12.70 -7.40
N ASP A 354 16.12 13.65 -7.65
CA ASP A 354 16.55 13.99 -9.02
C ASP A 354 17.79 13.19 -9.47
N GLY A 355 18.16 13.33 -10.75
CA GLY A 355 19.31 12.67 -11.35
C GLY A 355 20.68 13.05 -10.75
N LYS A 356 20.74 14.00 -9.82
CA LYS A 356 21.95 14.36 -9.05
C LYS A 356 21.97 13.72 -7.65
N GLY A 357 20.86 13.09 -7.22
CA GLY A 357 20.68 12.51 -5.90
C GLY A 357 20.21 13.52 -4.84
N ARG A 358 19.58 14.64 -5.25
CA ARG A 358 19.01 15.64 -4.33
C ARG A 358 17.55 15.34 -4.05
N ALA A 359 17.12 15.59 -2.82
CA ALA A 359 15.74 15.39 -2.39
C ALA A 359 14.90 16.66 -2.62
N TRP A 360 13.87 16.58 -3.45
CA TRP A 360 12.91 17.64 -3.73
C TRP A 360 11.67 17.41 -2.86
N VAL A 361 11.33 18.37 -2.00
CA VAL A 361 10.35 18.22 -0.92
C VAL A 361 9.26 19.28 -1.03
N ALA A 362 7.99 18.88 -1.10
CA ALA A 362 6.87 19.81 -0.94
C ALA A 362 6.76 20.22 0.53
N ILE A 363 6.94 21.52 0.80
CA ILE A 363 7.19 22.08 2.14
C ILE A 363 6.68 23.52 2.22
N ARG A 364 6.07 23.90 3.34
CA ARG A 364 5.57 25.24 3.57
C ARG A 364 6.72 26.19 3.91
N ASN A 365 7.03 27.10 2.98
CA ASN A 365 8.04 28.15 3.14
C ASN A 365 7.43 29.39 3.83
N ARG A 366 6.17 29.71 3.52
CA ARG A 366 5.44 30.91 3.98
C ARG A 366 3.96 30.64 4.27
N GLU A 367 3.21 31.66 4.67
CA GLU A 367 1.74 31.55 4.82
C GLU A 367 1.00 31.49 3.48
N SER A 368 -0.15 30.81 3.48
CA SER A 368 -0.82 30.46 2.23
C SER A 368 -1.37 31.64 1.44
N GLN A 369 -1.80 32.71 2.13
CA GLN A 369 -2.32 33.94 1.53
C GLN A 369 -1.21 34.95 1.17
N GLN A 370 0.04 34.71 1.57
CA GLN A 370 1.16 35.63 1.31
C GLN A 370 1.81 35.33 -0.06
N GLN A 371 1.03 35.38 -1.14
CA GLN A 371 1.56 35.09 -2.48
C GLN A 371 2.54 36.17 -2.97
N PRO A 372 3.65 35.79 -3.64
CA PRO A 372 4.45 36.72 -4.43
C PRO A 372 3.62 37.46 -5.48
N ALA A 373 3.98 38.71 -5.76
CA ALA A 373 3.24 39.56 -6.71
C ALA A 373 3.14 38.94 -8.12
N PHE A 374 4.15 38.16 -8.55
CA PHE A 374 4.17 37.48 -9.85
C PHE A 374 3.15 36.32 -9.99
N CYS A 375 2.49 35.91 -8.90
CA CYS A 375 1.44 34.88 -8.94
C CYS A 375 0.05 35.43 -9.34
N GLY A 376 -0.11 36.76 -9.31
CA GLY A 376 -1.32 37.45 -9.74
C GLY A 376 -1.22 38.05 -11.14
N PRO A 377 -2.21 38.85 -11.56
CA PRO A 377 -2.17 39.59 -12.82
C PRO A 377 -0.97 40.53 -12.86
N GLY A 378 -0.15 40.44 -13.92
CA GLY A 378 1.13 41.14 -14.00
C GLY A 378 1.95 40.71 -15.22
N PRO A 379 3.28 40.95 -15.23
CA PRO A 379 4.15 40.57 -16.35
C PRO A 379 4.31 39.04 -16.50
N ASN A 380 4.05 38.28 -15.43
CA ASN A 380 4.07 36.83 -15.47
C ASN A 380 2.89 36.30 -16.30
N LYS A 381 3.18 35.62 -17.43
CA LYS A 381 2.14 35.12 -18.32
C LYS A 381 1.20 34.09 -17.67
N PHE A 382 1.65 33.33 -16.68
CA PHE A 382 0.82 32.36 -15.98
C PHE A 382 -0.09 33.06 -14.95
N GLY A 383 0.47 33.99 -14.16
CA GLY A 383 -0.28 34.84 -13.24
C GLY A 383 -1.35 35.70 -13.92
N ASN A 384 -1.09 36.15 -15.15
CA ASN A 384 -2.06 36.90 -15.97
C ASN A 384 -3.13 36.00 -16.63
N PHE A 385 -2.83 34.74 -16.92
CA PHE A 385 -3.77 33.81 -17.56
C PHE A 385 -4.68 33.11 -16.54
N TYR A 386 -4.11 32.60 -15.45
CA TYR A 386 -4.84 31.92 -14.38
C TYR A 386 -4.24 32.29 -13.01
N PRO A 387 -4.69 33.41 -12.39
CA PRO A 387 -4.12 33.92 -11.14
C PRO A 387 -4.29 32.94 -9.97
N LEU A 388 -3.20 32.58 -9.30
CA LEU A 388 -3.23 31.69 -8.13
C LEU A 388 -3.20 32.51 -6.84
N LYS A 389 -4.32 32.52 -6.11
CA LYS A 389 -4.50 33.37 -4.91
C LYS A 389 -3.88 32.80 -3.62
N GLN A 390 -3.55 31.51 -3.58
CA GLN A 390 -2.99 30.86 -2.38
C GLN A 390 -2.11 29.64 -2.71
N SER A 391 -1.13 29.38 -1.84
CA SER A 391 -0.25 28.20 -1.91
C SER A 391 0.01 27.66 -0.49
N ASN A 392 -0.48 26.46 -0.18
CA ASN A 392 -0.37 25.89 1.18
C ASN A 392 1.02 25.34 1.50
N ARG A 393 1.69 24.79 0.48
CA ARG A 393 3.06 24.25 0.51
C ARG A 393 3.76 24.69 -0.75
N GLN A 394 4.99 25.15 -0.61
CA GLN A 394 5.87 25.47 -1.73
C GLN A 394 6.84 24.29 -1.92
N LEU A 395 7.98 24.53 -2.55
CA LEU A 395 9.00 23.51 -2.82
C LEU A 395 10.32 23.89 -2.15
N ALA A 396 11.10 22.90 -1.77
CA ALA A 396 12.52 23.09 -1.46
C ALA A 396 13.33 21.89 -1.96
N VAL A 397 14.62 22.10 -2.20
CA VAL A 397 15.58 21.03 -2.52
C VAL A 397 16.62 20.93 -1.40
N TYR A 398 16.89 19.70 -0.97
CA TYR A 398 17.94 19.33 -0.03
C TYR A 398 19.03 18.53 -0.75
N ASP A 399 20.26 19.03 -0.75
CA ASP A 399 21.42 18.29 -1.23
C ASP A 399 22.11 17.58 -0.05
N SER A 400 22.10 16.25 -0.05
CA SER A 400 22.70 15.45 1.03
C SER A 400 24.24 15.53 1.10
N LYS A 401 24.91 15.98 0.04
CA LYS A 401 26.37 16.12 -0.06
C LYS A 401 26.84 17.43 0.57
N THR A 402 26.17 18.55 0.27
CA THR A 402 26.48 19.87 0.88
C THR A 402 25.74 20.09 2.21
N ARG A 403 24.62 19.38 2.42
CA ARG A 403 23.65 19.53 3.52
C ARG A 403 22.89 20.86 3.50
N GLU A 404 22.82 21.48 2.33
CA GLU A 404 22.13 22.76 2.14
C GLU A 404 20.68 22.55 1.72
N TRP A 405 19.83 23.48 2.15
CA TRP A 405 18.45 23.63 1.72
C TRP A 405 18.32 24.85 0.82
N GLN A 406 17.56 24.73 -0.26
CA GLN A 406 17.20 25.86 -1.12
C GLN A 406 15.68 25.91 -1.28
N HIS A 407 15.07 27.01 -0.86
CA HIS A 407 13.62 27.21 -0.91
C HIS A 407 13.21 27.84 -2.24
N ILE A 408 12.14 27.31 -2.85
CA ILE A 408 11.61 27.73 -4.13
C ILE A 408 10.17 28.19 -3.90
N ASP A 409 9.92 29.50 -4.05
CA ASP A 409 8.60 30.06 -3.80
C ASP A 409 7.64 29.84 -4.99
N THR A 410 6.87 28.76 -4.93
CA THR A 410 5.89 28.39 -5.95
C THR A 410 4.54 29.09 -5.72
N CYS A 411 3.97 29.62 -6.79
CA CYS A 411 2.63 30.21 -6.81
C CYS A 411 1.52 29.19 -6.55
N PHE A 412 1.79 27.91 -6.80
CA PHE A 412 0.88 26.80 -6.58
C PHE A 412 1.24 26.01 -5.32
N SER A 413 0.28 25.22 -4.83
CA SER A 413 0.52 24.28 -3.72
C SER A 413 1.20 23.02 -4.25
N ALA A 414 2.42 22.72 -3.81
CA ALA A 414 3.09 21.45 -4.09
C ALA A 414 2.58 20.34 -3.17
N ASP A 415 2.41 19.13 -3.71
CA ASP A 415 2.03 17.91 -2.97
C ASP A 415 2.66 16.70 -3.70
N HIS A 416 1.97 15.57 -3.94
CA HIS A 416 2.48 14.49 -4.81
C HIS A 416 3.00 15.02 -6.14
N ASN A 417 4.08 14.39 -6.61
CA ASN A 417 4.85 14.88 -7.73
C ASN A 417 5.54 13.74 -8.50
N GLN A 418 5.92 14.04 -9.73
CA GLN A 418 6.74 13.16 -10.56
C GLN A 418 7.70 14.00 -11.40
N ILE A 419 8.95 13.55 -11.55
CA ILE A 419 9.92 14.21 -12.41
C ILE A 419 9.82 13.60 -13.82
N GLY A 420 9.65 14.44 -14.84
CA GLY A 420 9.61 14.05 -16.25
C GLY A 420 11.00 13.98 -16.90
N GLU A 421 11.14 13.28 -18.02
CA GLU A 421 12.39 13.20 -18.81
C GLU A 421 12.93 14.59 -19.23
N ASP A 422 12.05 15.56 -19.37
CA ASP A 422 12.35 16.96 -19.64
C ASP A 422 12.97 17.72 -18.43
N ASN A 423 13.16 17.05 -17.29
CA ASN A 423 13.64 17.61 -16.01
C ASN A 423 12.72 18.69 -15.42
N PHE A 424 11.42 18.59 -15.68
CA PHE A 424 10.41 19.28 -14.90
C PHE A 424 9.93 18.37 -13.76
N ILE A 425 9.81 18.90 -12.56
CA ILE A 425 9.06 18.27 -11.46
C ILE A 425 7.62 18.76 -11.52
N TYR A 426 6.69 17.84 -11.76
CA TYR A 426 5.27 18.10 -12.02
C TYR A 426 4.40 17.86 -10.79
N PHE A 427 3.33 18.65 -10.64
CA PHE A 427 2.38 18.60 -9.53
C PHE A 427 0.94 18.73 -10.04
N GLY A 428 -0.01 18.04 -9.39
CA GLY A 428 -1.44 18.34 -9.53
C GLY A 428 -1.85 19.53 -8.64
N ILE A 429 -2.66 20.46 -9.15
CA ILE A 429 -3.00 21.71 -8.44
C ILE A 429 -4.50 22.04 -8.49
N GLY A 430 -5.28 21.39 -7.62
CA GLY A 430 -6.74 21.52 -7.63
C GLY A 430 -7.30 20.91 -8.92
N SER A 431 -7.81 21.73 -9.83
CA SER A 431 -8.28 21.33 -11.17
C SER A 431 -7.32 21.81 -12.27
N GLY A 432 -6.06 21.36 -12.19
CA GLY A 432 -4.99 21.72 -13.12
C GLY A 432 -3.67 21.04 -12.77
N ILE A 433 -2.61 21.44 -13.47
CA ILE A 433 -1.23 20.99 -13.28
C ILE A 433 -0.27 22.17 -13.12
N ALA A 434 0.87 21.94 -12.46
CA ALA A 434 1.97 22.88 -12.36
C ALA A 434 3.33 22.18 -12.39
N TRP A 435 4.40 22.95 -12.52
CA TRP A 435 5.76 22.44 -12.57
C TRP A 435 6.81 23.42 -12.07
N VAL A 436 7.98 22.87 -11.74
CA VAL A 436 9.26 23.60 -11.67
C VAL A 436 10.26 22.96 -12.65
N ASP A 437 10.90 23.77 -13.49
CA ASP A 437 12.04 23.40 -14.34
C ASP A 437 13.31 23.32 -13.48
N ILE A 438 13.81 22.10 -13.27
CA ILE A 438 15.02 21.84 -12.48
C ILE A 438 16.25 22.51 -13.15
N ASN A 439 16.30 22.58 -14.48
CA ASN A 439 17.43 23.17 -15.19
C ASN A 439 17.46 24.70 -15.05
N THR A 440 16.30 25.35 -15.11
CA THR A 440 16.21 26.81 -14.93
C THR A 440 16.46 27.18 -13.48
N TRP A 441 15.98 26.39 -12.51
CA TRP A 441 16.32 26.57 -11.10
C TRP A 441 17.84 26.47 -10.89
N ASP A 442 18.45 25.37 -11.33
CA ASP A 442 19.90 25.11 -11.15
C ASP A 442 20.82 26.14 -11.81
N LYS A 443 20.33 26.88 -12.82
CA LYS A 443 21.09 27.93 -13.51
C LYS A 443 20.89 29.32 -12.92
N THR A 444 19.72 29.60 -12.33
CA THR A 444 19.29 30.98 -12.05
C THR A 444 18.91 31.25 -10.59
N HIS A 445 18.54 30.20 -9.84
CA HIS A 445 17.88 30.30 -8.53
C HIS A 445 16.69 31.28 -8.51
N ASN A 446 16.05 31.51 -9.66
CA ASN A 446 14.90 32.40 -9.79
C ASN A 446 13.61 31.59 -9.80
N ALA A 447 12.83 31.69 -8.70
CA ALA A 447 11.58 30.94 -8.55
C ALA A 447 10.53 31.32 -9.61
N GLU A 448 10.38 32.61 -9.96
CA GLU A 448 9.42 33.07 -10.97
C GLU A 448 9.74 32.49 -12.36
N ALA A 449 11.00 32.55 -12.78
CA ALA A 449 11.45 32.06 -14.08
C ALA A 449 11.43 30.53 -14.19
N SER A 450 11.52 29.82 -13.07
CA SER A 450 11.60 28.35 -13.05
C SER A 450 10.25 27.65 -13.03
N GLN A 451 9.12 28.36 -12.96
CA GLN A 451 7.81 27.72 -12.71
C GLN A 451 6.75 28.05 -13.76
N GLY A 452 5.71 27.20 -13.83
CA GLY A 452 4.53 27.43 -14.66
C GLY A 452 3.39 26.50 -14.28
N TRP A 453 2.20 26.79 -14.80
CA TRP A 453 0.98 26.01 -14.52
C TRP A 453 -0.07 26.15 -15.62
N CYS A 454 -1.00 25.19 -15.66
CA CYS A 454 -2.15 25.19 -16.54
C CYS A 454 -3.43 24.73 -15.80
N PRO A 455 -4.52 25.51 -15.85
CA PRO A 455 -5.84 25.02 -15.45
C PRO A 455 -6.34 23.95 -16.43
N GLY A 456 -7.20 23.04 -15.96
CA GLY A 456 -7.85 22.06 -16.84
C GLY A 456 -9.00 22.68 -17.62
N ILE A 457 -8.73 23.05 -18.87
CA ILE A 457 -9.68 23.65 -19.82
C ILE A 457 -9.77 22.79 -21.08
N ILE A 458 -11.01 22.45 -21.46
CA ILE A 458 -11.33 21.69 -22.67
C ILE A 458 -11.61 22.68 -23.80
N ASP A 459 -11.00 22.42 -24.96
CA ASP A 459 -11.28 23.07 -26.25
C ASP A 459 -12.68 22.65 -26.75
N THR A 460 -13.73 23.22 -26.14
CA THR A 460 -15.13 22.91 -26.48
C THR A 460 -15.60 23.63 -27.75
N ASN A 461 -14.93 24.73 -28.13
CA ASN A 461 -15.22 25.43 -29.39
C ASN A 461 -14.52 24.76 -30.60
N GLY A 462 -13.48 23.96 -30.36
CA GLY A 462 -12.81 23.10 -31.34
C GLY A 462 -11.74 23.79 -32.20
N ASN A 463 -11.16 24.89 -31.72
CA ASN A 463 -10.22 25.72 -32.50
C ASN A 463 -8.73 25.39 -32.29
N GLY A 464 -8.39 24.47 -31.38
CA GLY A 464 -7.04 23.95 -31.17
C GLY A 464 -6.12 24.76 -30.26
N LYS A 465 -6.64 25.74 -29.53
CA LYS A 465 -5.93 26.53 -28.50
C LYS A 465 -6.86 26.77 -27.30
N VAL A 466 -6.32 27.24 -26.18
CA VAL A 466 -7.17 27.72 -25.07
C VAL A 466 -7.27 29.23 -25.11
N ASP A 467 -8.49 29.73 -25.30
CA ASP A 467 -8.82 31.15 -25.35
C ASP A 467 -9.15 31.72 -23.97
N LEU A 468 -8.67 32.95 -23.70
CA LEU A 468 -9.10 33.71 -22.52
C LEU A 468 -10.60 34.02 -22.61
N GLY A 469 -11.33 33.79 -21.52
CA GLY A 469 -12.79 33.97 -21.48
C GLY A 469 -13.60 32.70 -21.72
N TRP A 470 -13.04 31.53 -21.37
CA TRP A 470 -13.78 30.28 -21.19
C TRP A 470 -14.97 30.43 -20.22
N THR A 471 -15.87 29.45 -20.25
CA THR A 471 -16.92 29.28 -19.23
C THR A 471 -16.38 28.48 -18.03
N GLU A 472 -16.81 28.84 -16.83
CA GLU A 472 -16.42 28.19 -15.57
C GLU A 472 -17.21 26.88 -15.32
N PRO A 473 -16.77 25.97 -14.41
CA PRO A 473 -17.37 24.63 -14.27
C PRO A 473 -18.84 24.58 -13.84
N ASP A 474 -19.36 25.66 -13.25
CA ASP A 474 -20.76 25.84 -12.85
C ASP A 474 -21.58 26.67 -13.87
N GLU A 475 -20.94 27.15 -14.94
CA GLU A 475 -21.57 27.84 -16.06
C GLU A 475 -21.93 26.86 -17.20
N PRO A 476 -22.96 27.16 -18.01
CA PRO A 476 -23.27 26.35 -19.18
C PRO A 476 -22.17 26.45 -20.25
N ILE A 477 -21.89 25.35 -20.94
CA ILE A 477 -20.96 25.35 -22.09
C ILE A 477 -21.50 26.23 -23.22
N GLU A 478 -20.74 27.24 -23.62
CA GLU A 478 -21.04 28.12 -24.75
C GLU A 478 -20.30 27.67 -26.02
N PRO A 479 -20.97 27.52 -27.19
CA PRO A 479 -20.32 27.01 -28.41
C PRO A 479 -19.15 27.82 -28.97
N ALA A 480 -19.00 29.08 -28.56
CA ALA A 480 -17.95 29.99 -29.00
C ALA A 480 -16.78 30.13 -27.99
N LYS A 481 -16.83 29.38 -26.88
CA LYS A 481 -15.86 29.45 -25.78
C LYS A 481 -15.35 28.05 -25.44
N ASP A 482 -14.21 28.04 -24.78
CA ASP A 482 -13.73 26.85 -24.06
C ASP A 482 -14.48 26.68 -22.74
N HIS A 483 -14.31 25.52 -22.11
CA HIS A 483 -14.93 25.22 -20.81
C HIS A 483 -13.92 24.69 -19.82
N ARG A 484 -13.79 25.35 -18.67
CA ARG A 484 -12.96 24.89 -17.56
C ARG A 484 -13.72 23.81 -16.79
N ILE A 485 -13.05 22.70 -16.50
CA ILE A 485 -13.65 21.59 -15.74
C ILE A 485 -13.19 21.56 -14.28
N ALA A 486 -14.06 21.06 -13.41
CA ALA A 486 -13.74 20.74 -12.01
C ALA A 486 -13.37 19.26 -11.88
N PHE A 487 -12.25 18.99 -11.19
CA PHE A 487 -11.73 17.67 -10.85
C PHE A 487 -10.67 17.80 -9.74
N GLY A 488 -10.43 16.74 -8.97
CA GLY A 488 -9.23 16.63 -8.14
C GLY A 488 -8.00 16.18 -8.95
N ALA A 489 -6.86 16.81 -8.70
CA ALA A 489 -5.53 16.38 -9.18
C ALA A 489 -4.65 16.04 -7.98
N TYR A 490 -4.93 14.91 -7.32
CA TYR A 490 -4.23 14.46 -6.12
C TYR A 490 -3.00 13.62 -6.45
N SER A 491 -3.17 12.64 -7.35
CA SER A 491 -2.08 11.84 -7.91
C SER A 491 -1.76 12.37 -9.31
N ILE A 492 -0.50 12.31 -9.70
CA ILE A 492 0.01 12.75 -11.00
C ILE A 492 1.05 11.75 -11.51
N THR A 493 1.02 11.49 -12.81
CA THR A 493 2.07 10.77 -13.53
C THR A 493 2.43 11.47 -14.84
N VAL A 494 3.66 11.22 -15.30
CA VAL A 494 4.16 11.63 -16.62
C VAL A 494 4.15 10.40 -17.51
N ASN A 495 3.38 10.43 -18.61
CA ASN A 495 3.38 9.35 -19.58
C ASN A 495 4.76 9.29 -20.28
N PRO A 496 5.53 8.20 -20.14
CA PRO A 496 6.91 8.14 -20.66
C PRO A 496 6.99 8.07 -22.19
N LYS A 497 5.87 7.83 -22.88
CA LYS A 497 5.80 7.68 -24.35
C LYS A 497 5.58 8.99 -25.09
N ASP A 498 4.82 9.92 -24.52
CA ASP A 498 4.47 11.20 -25.17
C ASP A 498 4.71 12.44 -24.29
N GLY A 499 5.09 12.27 -23.02
CA GLY A 499 5.28 13.37 -22.07
C GLY A 499 3.99 14.05 -21.61
N SER A 500 2.81 13.48 -21.92
CA SER A 500 1.54 14.00 -21.42
C SER A 500 1.36 13.71 -19.94
N LEU A 501 0.67 14.61 -19.25
CA LEU A 501 0.51 14.58 -17.80
C LEU A 501 -0.87 14.03 -17.47
N TRP A 502 -0.94 13.06 -16.58
CA TRP A 502 -2.19 12.42 -16.20
C TRP A 502 -2.41 12.57 -14.71
N VAL A 503 -3.62 12.96 -14.34
CA VAL A 503 -3.99 13.23 -12.94
C VAL A 503 -5.34 12.60 -12.59
N SER A 504 -5.44 12.22 -11.31
CA SER A 504 -6.66 11.68 -10.71
C SER A 504 -6.90 12.28 -9.33
N GLY A 505 -8.18 12.40 -8.99
CA GLY A 505 -8.62 12.87 -7.67
C GLY A 505 -8.86 11.72 -6.70
N ILE A 506 -9.01 12.05 -5.41
CA ILE A 506 -9.40 11.10 -4.37
C ILE A 506 -10.62 11.56 -3.57
N GLY A 507 -11.31 12.62 -3.99
CA GLY A 507 -12.54 13.08 -3.36
C GLY A 507 -13.71 12.13 -3.63
N ARG A 508 -14.78 12.24 -2.82
CA ARG A 508 -15.96 11.37 -2.95
C ARG A 508 -16.70 11.49 -4.28
N GLY A 509 -16.59 12.64 -4.94
CA GLY A 509 -17.16 12.88 -6.26
C GLY A 509 -16.21 12.60 -7.42
N ASP A 510 -14.95 12.25 -7.16
CA ASP A 510 -13.96 12.04 -8.21
C ASP A 510 -14.19 10.67 -8.88
N LYS A 511 -14.43 10.74 -10.19
CA LYS A 511 -14.72 9.63 -11.10
C LYS A 511 -13.98 9.76 -12.45
N ARG A 512 -12.97 10.64 -12.48
CA ARG A 512 -12.34 11.16 -13.70
C ARG A 512 -10.87 10.77 -13.77
N LEU A 513 -10.46 10.40 -14.97
CA LEU A 513 -9.07 10.37 -15.40
C LEU A 513 -8.84 11.57 -16.30
N VAL A 514 -7.90 12.46 -15.96
CA VAL A 514 -7.67 13.72 -16.70
C VAL A 514 -6.28 13.71 -17.31
N ARG A 515 -6.19 13.99 -18.62
CA ARG A 515 -4.94 14.24 -19.34
C ARG A 515 -4.78 15.74 -19.58
N ILE A 516 -3.61 16.28 -19.27
CA ILE A 516 -3.22 17.63 -19.69
C ILE A 516 -1.91 17.56 -20.45
N GLU A 517 -1.93 18.04 -21.68
CA GLU A 517 -0.74 18.19 -22.51
C GLU A 517 -0.22 19.62 -22.39
N LYS A 518 1.06 19.80 -22.01
CA LYS A 518 1.66 21.13 -21.75
C LYS A 518 1.82 21.99 -23.00
N GLY A 519 2.05 21.34 -24.15
CA GLY A 519 2.38 22.00 -25.40
C GLY A 519 3.70 22.81 -25.35
N ALA A 520 3.96 23.57 -26.42
CA ALA A 520 5.22 24.30 -26.62
C ALA A 520 5.24 25.72 -26.01
N ASN A 521 4.08 26.35 -25.78
CA ASN A 521 3.97 27.67 -25.17
C ASN A 521 2.81 27.72 -24.16
N PRO A 522 2.90 26.99 -23.04
CA PRO A 522 1.90 27.07 -21.98
C PRO A 522 1.82 28.50 -21.39
N PRO A 523 0.65 28.94 -20.89
CA PRO A 523 -0.56 28.14 -20.73
C PRO A 523 -1.47 28.09 -21.97
N ALA A 524 -1.29 28.98 -22.95
CA ALA A 524 -2.17 29.09 -24.12
C ALA A 524 -2.18 27.84 -25.04
N THR A 525 -1.13 27.02 -25.00
CA THR A 525 -1.04 25.73 -25.72
C THR A 525 -1.31 24.51 -24.83
N CYS A 526 -1.79 24.69 -23.59
CA CYS A 526 -2.18 23.55 -22.78
C CYS A 526 -3.51 22.99 -23.29
N HIS A 527 -3.62 21.67 -23.41
CA HIS A 527 -4.85 21.01 -23.87
C HIS A 527 -5.30 19.97 -22.85
N THR A 528 -6.59 20.01 -22.47
CA THR A 528 -7.16 19.09 -21.47
C THR A 528 -8.15 18.14 -22.12
N GLU A 529 -8.00 16.86 -21.81
CA GLU A 529 -8.97 15.81 -22.09
C GLU A 529 -9.33 15.14 -20.77
N PHE A 530 -10.55 14.62 -20.63
CA PHE A 530 -10.87 13.75 -19.51
C PHE A 530 -11.77 12.61 -19.93
N TYR A 531 -11.70 11.55 -19.14
CA TYR A 531 -12.37 10.29 -19.39
C TYR A 531 -13.04 9.83 -18.10
N GLU A 532 -14.26 9.31 -18.23
CA GLU A 532 -14.97 8.59 -17.18
C GLU A 532 -15.21 7.15 -17.69
N PRO A 533 -15.22 6.13 -16.82
CA PRO A 533 -15.47 4.75 -17.22
C PRO A 533 -16.82 4.56 -17.94
N PRO A 534 -16.99 3.50 -18.76
CA PRO A 534 -18.24 3.26 -19.47
C PRO A 534 -19.38 2.96 -18.48
N LEU A 535 -20.53 3.62 -18.65
CA LEU A 535 -21.65 3.61 -17.69
C LEU A 535 -22.39 2.27 -17.54
N ASN A 536 -22.05 1.25 -18.34
CA ASN A 536 -22.78 -0.01 -18.49
C ASN A 536 -22.12 -1.21 -17.78
N GLN A 537 -21.27 -0.98 -16.78
CA GLN A 537 -20.66 -2.05 -15.98
C GLN A 537 -21.68 -2.69 -15.02
N GLU A 538 -21.49 -3.98 -14.71
CA GLU A 538 -22.31 -4.68 -13.69
C GLU A 538 -22.18 -4.03 -12.31
N ILE A 539 -20.96 -3.58 -11.97
CA ILE A 539 -20.67 -2.76 -10.80
C ILE A 539 -20.10 -1.44 -11.33
N GLU A 540 -20.78 -0.34 -11.02
CA GLU A 540 -20.33 1.00 -11.36
C GLU A 540 -18.88 1.22 -10.89
N VAL A 541 -18.07 1.84 -11.76
CA VAL A 541 -16.67 2.15 -11.46
C VAL A 541 -16.60 3.56 -10.91
N TYR A 542 -16.29 3.68 -9.61
CA TYR A 542 -16.31 4.95 -8.89
C TYR A 542 -15.32 4.97 -7.71
N GLY A 543 -15.07 6.17 -7.19
CA GLY A 543 -14.17 6.45 -6.08
C GLY A 543 -12.71 6.33 -6.52
N SER A 544 -12.21 7.25 -7.33
CA SER A 544 -10.86 7.19 -7.88
C SER A 544 -9.75 7.23 -6.81
N GLY A 545 -8.62 6.61 -7.15
CA GLY A 545 -7.37 6.59 -6.40
C GLY A 545 -6.22 7.19 -7.20
N GLY A 546 -5.01 6.69 -6.96
CA GLY A 546 -3.81 7.06 -7.71
C GLY A 546 -3.83 6.68 -9.20
N VAL A 547 -2.92 7.28 -9.95
CA VAL A 547 -2.72 7.05 -11.37
C VAL A 547 -1.21 6.88 -11.65
N ASP A 548 -0.86 5.96 -12.54
CA ASP A 548 0.48 5.85 -13.10
C ASP A 548 0.45 5.43 -14.58
N ALA A 549 1.57 5.50 -15.29
CA ALA A 549 1.68 5.23 -16.72
C ALA A 549 2.76 4.20 -17.02
N ASP A 550 2.49 3.25 -17.91
CA ASP A 550 3.47 2.25 -18.32
C ASP A 550 4.36 2.69 -19.50
N GLY A 551 5.42 1.94 -19.78
CA GLY A 551 6.34 2.18 -20.90
C GLY A 551 5.69 2.08 -22.29
N HIS A 552 4.46 1.57 -22.40
CA HIS A 552 3.65 1.57 -23.62
C HIS A 552 2.68 2.76 -23.70
N GLY A 553 2.66 3.61 -22.68
CA GLY A 553 1.82 4.81 -22.57
C GLY A 553 0.36 4.51 -22.24
N VAL A 554 0.06 3.32 -21.72
CA VAL A 554 -1.24 2.98 -21.15
C VAL A 554 -1.29 3.51 -19.72
N ILE A 555 -2.44 4.06 -19.33
CA ILE A 555 -2.63 4.73 -18.05
C ILE A 555 -3.37 3.81 -17.09
N TRP A 556 -2.78 3.58 -15.92
CA TRP A 556 -3.26 2.67 -14.91
C TRP A 556 -3.84 3.44 -13.72
N GLN A 557 -5.01 3.02 -13.22
CA GLN A 557 -5.70 3.71 -12.12
C GLN A 557 -6.46 2.74 -11.21
N ASN A 558 -6.35 2.94 -9.90
CA ASN A 558 -7.13 2.21 -8.89
C ASN A 558 -8.43 2.93 -8.54
N TRP A 559 -9.48 2.16 -8.26
CA TRP A 559 -10.84 2.63 -7.95
C TRP A 559 -11.25 2.15 -6.56
N ARG A 560 -10.80 2.94 -5.58
CA ARG A 560 -10.78 2.68 -4.14
C ARG A 560 -12.08 2.08 -3.59
N ALA A 561 -13.24 2.65 -3.95
CA ALA A 561 -14.52 2.22 -3.41
C ALA A 561 -15.18 1.06 -4.20
N SER A 562 -15.10 1.08 -5.53
CA SER A 562 -15.71 0.03 -6.37
C SER A 562 -14.88 -1.26 -6.43
N GLY A 563 -13.59 -1.20 -6.06
CA GLY A 563 -12.66 -2.34 -6.02
C GLY A 563 -12.05 -2.69 -7.39
N HIS A 564 -12.17 -1.80 -8.37
CA HIS A 564 -11.61 -1.99 -9.71
C HIS A 564 -10.17 -1.47 -9.81
N PHE A 565 -9.46 -2.02 -10.77
CA PHE A 565 -8.20 -1.49 -11.29
C PHE A 565 -8.35 -1.39 -12.81
N SER A 566 -7.97 -0.27 -13.42
CA SER A 566 -8.22 -0.02 -14.85
C SER A 566 -6.93 0.27 -15.60
N ALA A 567 -6.85 -0.25 -16.83
CA ALA A 567 -5.94 0.23 -17.86
C ALA A 567 -6.73 1.09 -18.86
N PHE A 568 -6.20 2.25 -19.22
CA PHE A 568 -6.75 3.15 -20.24
C PHE A 568 -5.73 3.36 -21.36
N ASP A 569 -6.01 2.79 -22.53
CA ASP A 569 -5.20 2.97 -23.73
C ASP A 569 -5.81 4.06 -24.62
N ARG A 570 -5.19 5.24 -24.64
CA ARG A 570 -5.63 6.36 -25.49
C ARG A 570 -5.44 6.07 -26.99
N THR A 571 -4.62 5.10 -27.39
CA THR A 571 -4.29 4.83 -28.80
C THR A 571 -5.37 4.08 -29.57
N VAL A 572 -6.28 3.38 -28.87
CA VAL A 572 -7.45 2.73 -29.48
C VAL A 572 -8.67 3.65 -29.61
N CYS A 573 -8.61 4.87 -29.06
CA CYS A 573 -9.70 5.85 -29.13
C CYS A 573 -10.03 6.26 -30.57
N LYS A 574 -11.29 6.08 -30.97
CA LYS A 574 -11.81 6.57 -32.27
C LYS A 574 -11.92 8.09 -32.31
N SER A 575 -12.10 8.70 -31.14
CA SER A 575 -12.12 10.14 -30.91
C SER A 575 -11.69 10.41 -29.48
N THR A 576 -11.12 11.59 -29.23
CA THR A 576 -10.98 12.15 -27.88
C THR A 576 -11.76 13.45 -27.70
N LYS A 577 -12.30 14.01 -28.80
CA LYS A 577 -13.12 15.25 -28.78
C LYS A 577 -14.36 15.06 -27.93
N ASP A 578 -14.55 15.96 -26.96
CA ASP A 578 -15.70 15.97 -26.06
C ASP A 578 -16.28 17.39 -25.90
N PRO A 579 -16.94 17.94 -26.95
CA PRO A 579 -17.46 19.32 -26.94
C PRO A 579 -18.62 19.55 -25.95
N ARG A 580 -19.03 18.51 -25.21
CA ARG A 580 -20.07 18.57 -24.17
C ARG A 580 -19.53 18.23 -22.77
N ALA A 581 -18.21 18.08 -22.60
CA ALA A 581 -17.55 17.72 -21.35
C ALA A 581 -18.27 16.59 -20.59
N THR A 582 -18.48 15.47 -21.27
CA THR A 582 -19.17 14.27 -20.77
C THR A 582 -18.24 13.22 -20.16
N GLY A 583 -16.96 13.21 -20.51
CA GLY A 583 -15.99 12.17 -20.17
C GLY A 583 -16.15 10.88 -21.00
N GLN A 584 -17.09 10.84 -21.94
CA GLN A 584 -17.50 9.61 -22.65
C GLN A 584 -16.99 9.57 -24.11
N SER A 585 -15.93 10.33 -24.45
CA SER A 585 -15.40 10.40 -25.83
C SER A 585 -14.65 9.15 -26.29
N CYS A 586 -14.10 8.37 -25.35
CA CYS A 586 -13.36 7.13 -25.63
C CYS A 586 -13.76 5.98 -24.67
N PRO A 587 -14.94 5.36 -24.86
CA PRO A 587 -15.34 4.19 -24.08
C PRO A 587 -14.50 2.95 -24.41
N GLU A 588 -13.95 2.84 -25.62
CA GLU A 588 -13.11 1.70 -26.05
C GLU A 588 -11.71 1.66 -25.44
N GLY A 589 -11.22 2.76 -24.85
CA GLY A 589 -9.89 2.80 -24.22
C GLY A 589 -9.82 2.02 -22.91
N TRP A 590 -10.96 1.73 -22.28
CA TRP A 590 -11.03 1.16 -20.93
C TRP A 590 -10.97 -0.38 -20.92
N THR A 591 -9.98 -0.93 -20.22
CA THR A 591 -10.00 -2.31 -19.72
C THR A 591 -10.10 -2.28 -18.20
N LEU A 592 -11.05 -3.03 -17.65
CA LEU A 592 -11.37 -3.05 -16.23
C LEU A 592 -11.06 -4.43 -15.63
N TYR A 593 -10.28 -4.42 -14.55
CA TYR A 593 -9.90 -5.58 -13.76
C TYR A 593 -10.51 -5.48 -12.36
N ARG A 594 -10.75 -6.63 -11.73
CA ARG A 594 -11.24 -6.70 -10.35
C ARG A 594 -10.51 -7.84 -9.64
N MET A 595 -9.79 -7.51 -8.58
CA MET A 595 -9.01 -8.48 -7.81
C MET A 595 -9.95 -9.39 -6.99
N ASN A 596 -9.52 -10.62 -6.72
CA ASN A 596 -10.26 -11.57 -5.88
C ASN A 596 -10.04 -11.27 -4.38
N ASP A 597 -10.34 -10.04 -3.99
CA ASP A 597 -10.27 -9.55 -2.62
C ASP A 597 -11.50 -9.97 -1.79
N PRO A 598 -11.39 -10.07 -0.45
CA PRO A 598 -12.52 -10.45 0.39
C PRO A 598 -13.59 -9.35 0.38
N THR A 599 -14.86 -9.71 0.11
CA THR A 599 -15.99 -8.77 0.13
C THR A 599 -16.68 -8.73 1.49
N TYR A 600 -17.35 -7.61 1.81
CA TYR A 600 -18.22 -7.56 3.01
C TYR A 600 -19.31 -8.62 2.92
N THR A 601 -19.74 -9.11 4.08
CA THR A 601 -20.84 -10.08 4.13
C THR A 601 -22.13 -9.40 3.64
N ASN A 602 -22.81 -10.07 2.71
CA ASN A 602 -23.94 -9.59 1.91
C ASN A 602 -23.63 -8.50 0.87
N SER A 603 -22.36 -8.25 0.51
CA SER A 603 -22.01 -7.22 -0.48
C SER A 603 -21.06 -7.72 -1.57
N VAL A 604 -21.07 -7.00 -2.70
CA VAL A 604 -20.11 -7.18 -3.81
C VAL A 604 -18.85 -6.33 -3.64
N PHE A 605 -18.83 -5.37 -2.71
CA PHE A 605 -17.69 -4.46 -2.51
C PHE A 605 -16.62 -5.05 -1.58
N HIS A 606 -15.37 -4.69 -1.85
CA HIS A 606 -14.20 -5.25 -1.18
C HIS A 606 -14.02 -4.65 0.22
N ALA A 607 -13.58 -5.48 1.17
CA ALA A 607 -13.14 -5.07 2.51
C ALA A 607 -11.64 -4.71 2.56
N ASN A 608 -11.02 -4.57 1.38
CA ASN A 608 -9.70 -4.05 1.15
C ASN A 608 -9.79 -2.84 0.21
N GLU A 609 -8.84 -1.93 0.30
CA GLU A 609 -8.80 -0.71 -0.50
C GLU A 609 -7.36 -0.40 -0.90
N SER A 610 -7.10 -0.28 -2.21
CA SER A 610 -5.85 0.29 -2.72
C SER A 610 -5.93 1.81 -2.62
N TYR A 611 -4.82 2.44 -2.22
CA TYR A 611 -4.67 3.88 -2.10
C TYR A 611 -4.09 4.51 -3.38
N LEU A 612 -2.94 4.02 -3.86
CA LEU A 612 -2.20 4.55 -5.00
C LEU A 612 -1.87 3.45 -6.02
N THR A 613 -1.54 3.86 -7.24
CA THR A 613 -1.08 3.00 -8.33
C THR A 613 0.39 3.33 -8.62
N HIS A 614 1.21 2.30 -8.88
CA HIS A 614 2.59 2.47 -9.35
C HIS A 614 2.93 1.44 -10.44
N MET A 615 3.81 1.79 -11.38
CA MET A 615 4.35 0.86 -12.39
C MET A 615 5.82 0.54 -12.12
N ASP A 616 6.19 -0.74 -12.17
CA ASP A 616 7.61 -1.14 -12.16
C ASP A 616 8.23 -1.00 -13.56
N LEU A 617 8.46 0.24 -13.98
CA LEU A 617 9.05 0.61 -15.28
C LEU A 617 10.46 0.02 -15.51
N HIS A 618 11.13 -0.46 -14.46
CA HIS A 618 12.55 -0.87 -14.50
C HIS A 618 12.78 -2.34 -14.17
N ASP A 619 11.72 -3.12 -13.89
CA ASP A 619 11.79 -4.49 -13.35
C ASP A 619 12.63 -4.57 -12.05
N ALA A 620 12.53 -3.53 -11.21
CA ALA A 620 13.25 -3.42 -9.95
C ALA A 620 12.79 -4.47 -8.91
N LEU A 621 11.56 -4.98 -9.05
CA LEU A 621 10.98 -6.03 -8.21
C LEU A 621 11.23 -7.45 -8.77
N GLY A 622 11.67 -7.59 -10.03
CA GLY A 622 11.83 -8.88 -10.69
C GLY A 622 10.50 -9.57 -11.02
N LEU A 623 9.41 -8.80 -11.12
CA LEU A 623 8.06 -9.29 -11.43
C LEU A 623 7.73 -9.17 -12.94
N GLY A 624 8.63 -8.58 -13.72
CA GLY A 624 8.44 -8.19 -15.11
C GLY A 624 8.45 -6.67 -15.24
N LYS A 625 9.15 -6.18 -16.26
CA LYS A 625 9.10 -4.75 -16.64
C LYS A 625 7.66 -4.34 -16.97
N ASP A 626 7.29 -3.13 -16.57
CA ASP A 626 5.94 -2.57 -16.73
C ASP A 626 4.87 -3.35 -15.93
N ALA A 627 5.25 -4.07 -14.87
CA ALA A 627 4.30 -4.71 -13.96
C ALA A 627 3.53 -3.67 -13.13
N PRO A 628 2.17 -3.69 -13.14
CA PRO A 628 1.38 -2.78 -12.31
C PRO A 628 1.34 -3.24 -10.86
N MET A 629 1.55 -2.28 -9.96
CA MET A 629 1.48 -2.45 -8.51
C MET A 629 0.21 -1.79 -7.97
N TYR A 630 -0.69 -2.63 -7.47
CA TYR A 630 -1.93 -2.25 -6.79
C TYR A 630 -1.67 -2.16 -5.28
N GLY A 631 -1.57 -0.94 -4.73
CA GLY A 631 -1.15 -0.68 -3.34
C GLY A 631 -2.12 0.20 -2.57
#